data_AF-A0AAW0TPB3-F1
#
_entry.id   AF-A0AAW0TPB3-F1
#
_cell.length_a   1.000
_cell.length_b   1.000
_cell.length_c   1.000
_cell.angle_alpha   90.00
_cell.angle_beta   90.00
_cell.angle_gamma   90.00
#
_symmetry.space_group_name_H-M   'P 1'
#
loop_
_entity.id
_entity.type
_entity.pdbx_description
1 polymer ?
#
loop_
_entity_poly.entity_id
_entity_poly.type
_entity_poly.pdbx_seq_one_letter_code
_entity_poly.pdbx_strand_id
1 'polypeptide(L)' 'MLVKAGRRYCGQHLVEENSQETTGQHKRIPCPLDPKHSCFEHRLEHHLTICNARVVMDLPHLRPNCNLQGVWGRRAL' A
#
# COMPACT_ATOMS: atom_id res chain seq x y z
N MET A 1 -15.92 -10.47 -20.07
CA MET A 1 -14.46 -10.54 -20.27
C MET A 1 -14.13 -11.79 -21.08
N LEU A 2 -13.78 -11.62 -22.37
CA LEU A 2 -13.45 -12.74 -23.26
C LEU A 2 -11.94 -13.04 -23.18
N VAL A 3 -11.58 -14.29 -22.95
CA VAL A 3 -10.19 -14.74 -22.93
C VAL A 3 -9.85 -15.27 -24.32
N LYS A 4 -8.81 -14.70 -24.97
CA LYS A 4 -8.32 -15.22 -26.25
C LYS A 4 -7.76 -16.63 -26.04
N ALA A 5 -8.01 -17.54 -26.97
CA ALA A 5 -7.44 -18.89 -26.92
C ALA A 5 -5.92 -18.83 -26.71
N GLY A 6 -5.43 -19.56 -25.71
CA GLY A 6 -4.01 -19.58 -25.33
C GLY A 6 -3.57 -18.53 -24.30
N ARG A 7 -4.48 -17.69 -23.78
CA ARG A 7 -4.18 -16.76 -22.67
C ARG A 7 -4.85 -17.20 -21.37
N ARG A 8 -4.18 -16.94 -20.25
CA ARG A 8 -4.69 -17.24 -18.90
C ARG A 8 -5.68 -16.18 -18.39
N TYR A 9 -5.61 -14.97 -18.94
CA TYR A 9 -6.41 -13.83 -18.51
C TYR A 9 -7.05 -13.11 -19.69
N CYS A 10 -8.23 -12.53 -19.48
CA CYS A 10 -8.92 -11.68 -20.47
C CYS A 10 -8.17 -10.37 -20.68
N GLY A 11 -8.43 -9.65 -21.78
CA GLY A 11 -7.72 -8.39 -22.08
C GLY A 11 -7.72 -7.35 -20.94
N GLN A 12 -8.77 -7.31 -20.10
CA GLN A 12 -8.88 -6.41 -18.95
C GLN A 12 -8.15 -6.89 -17.68
N HIS A 13 -7.78 -8.17 -17.62
CA HIS A 13 -7.04 -8.78 -16.50
C HIS A 13 -5.70 -9.36 -16.96
N LEU A 14 -5.25 -9.01 -18.17
CA LEU A 14 -3.91 -9.30 -18.60
C LEU A 14 -2.98 -8.40 -17.78
N VAL A 15 -2.67 -8.85 -16.57
CA VAL A 15 -1.53 -8.35 -15.82
C VAL A 15 -0.35 -8.66 -16.73
N GLU A 16 0.33 -7.63 -17.22
CA GLU A 16 1.56 -7.80 -17.99
C GLU A 16 2.54 -8.55 -17.07
N GLU A 17 2.61 -9.89 -17.19
CA GLU A 17 3.48 -10.76 -16.39
C GLU A 17 4.97 -10.44 -16.64
N ASN A 18 5.27 -9.49 -17.52
CA ASN A 18 6.56 -8.86 -17.59
C ASN A 18 6.44 -7.45 -18.17
N SER A 19 6.35 -6.43 -17.32
CA SER A 19 6.40 -5.01 -17.69
C SER A 19 7.79 -4.57 -18.23
N GLN A 20 8.54 -5.46 -18.87
CA GLN A 20 9.82 -5.13 -19.53
C GLN A 20 9.63 -4.43 -20.88
N GLU A 21 8.42 -4.35 -21.43
CA GLU A 21 8.20 -3.85 -22.80
C GLU A 21 7.42 -2.52 -22.91
N THR A 22 7.17 -1.81 -21.80
CA THR A 22 6.69 -0.41 -21.86
C THR A 22 7.76 0.54 -21.33
N THR A 23 8.70 0.86 -22.21
CA THR A 23 9.23 2.23 -22.39
C THR A 23 9.11 3.18 -21.18
N GLY A 24 10.03 3.04 -20.22
CA GLY A 24 10.34 4.13 -19.28
C GLY A 24 10.27 3.79 -17.78
N GLN A 25 11.35 3.19 -17.27
CA GLN A 25 12.06 3.56 -16.02
C GLN A 25 11.32 3.66 -14.67
N HIS A 26 10.03 3.39 -14.56
CA HIS A 26 9.31 3.63 -13.31
C HIS A 26 9.14 2.35 -12.50
N LYS A 27 10.18 2.01 -11.72
CA LYS A 27 10.12 0.94 -10.73
C LYS A 27 9.05 1.24 -9.69
N ARG A 28 8.20 0.27 -9.38
CA ARG A 28 7.29 0.33 -8.24
C ARG A 28 8.01 -0.22 -7.01
N ILE A 29 7.98 0.55 -5.93
CA ILE A 29 8.54 0.19 -4.62
C ILE A 29 7.40 0.10 -3.59
N PRO A 30 7.49 -0.77 -2.57
CA PRO A 30 6.58 -0.72 -1.44
C PRO A 30 6.70 0.62 -0.71
N CYS A 31 5.60 1.13 -0.14
CA CYS A 31 5.66 2.39 0.60
C CYS A 31 6.51 2.23 1.88
N PRO A 32 7.37 3.22 2.21
CA PRO A 32 8.23 3.16 3.38
C PRO A 32 7.48 3.31 4.72
N LEU A 33 6.24 3.83 4.71
CA LEU A 33 5.43 4.02 5.91
C LEU A 33 4.51 2.82 6.19
N ASP A 34 3.99 2.17 5.14
CA ASP A 34 3.19 0.96 5.26
C ASP A 34 3.43 0.06 4.03
N PRO A 35 3.92 -1.19 4.21
CA PRO A 35 4.27 -2.06 3.09
C PRO A 35 3.06 -2.70 2.37
N LYS A 36 1.81 -2.41 2.78
CA LYS A 36 0.61 -3.02 2.17
C LYS A 36 0.26 -2.39 0.82
N HIS A 37 0.82 -1.22 0.48
CA HIS A 37 0.66 -0.60 -0.82
C HIS A 37 2.01 -0.24 -1.46
N SER A 38 1.99 -0.04 -2.78
CA SER A 38 3.17 0.31 -3.57
C SER A 38 2.99 1.65 -4.29
N CYS A 39 4.11 2.35 -4.50
CA CYS A 39 4.17 3.59 -5.27
C CYS A 39 5.29 3.51 -6.32
N PHE A 40 5.30 4.43 -7.28
CA PHE A 40 6.43 4.57 -8.19
C PHE A 40 7.58 5.32 -7.50
N GLU A 41 8.82 4.87 -7.76
CA GLU A 41 10.05 5.42 -7.18
C GLU A 41 10.15 6.94 -7.36
N HIS A 42 9.92 7.45 -8.57
CA HIS A 42 9.98 8.88 -8.89
C HIS A 42 8.81 9.71 -8.35
N ARG A 43 7.73 9.06 -7.88
CA ARG A 43 6.56 9.74 -7.28
C ARG A 43 6.50 9.55 -5.77
N LEU A 44 7.55 9.00 -5.15
CA LEU A 44 7.60 8.76 -3.72
C LEU A 44 7.38 10.05 -2.91
N GLU A 45 8.01 11.15 -3.32
CA GLU A 45 7.87 12.45 -2.63
C GLU A 45 6.41 12.94 -2.61
N HIS A 46 5.75 12.91 -3.76
CA HIS A 46 4.32 13.25 -3.84
C HIS A 46 3.45 12.25 -3.08
N HIS A 47 3.80 10.98 -3.10
CA HIS A 47 3.07 9.97 -2.35
C HIS A 47 3.10 10.20 -0.83
N LEU A 48 4.25 10.59 -0.27
CA LEU A 48 4.40 10.84 1.16
C LEU A 48 3.50 11.98 1.67
N THR A 49 3.12 12.94 0.82
CA THR A 49 2.23 14.04 1.23
C THR A 49 0.78 13.58 1.40
N ILE A 50 0.33 12.65 0.56
CA ILE A 50 -1.04 12.10 0.52
C ILE A 50 -1.20 10.74 1.18
N CYS A 51 -0.13 10.15 1.70
CA CYS A 51 -0.14 8.79 2.21
C CYS A 51 -1.04 8.66 3.45
N ASN A 52 -1.94 7.69 3.46
CA ASN A 52 -2.81 7.40 4.61
C ASN A 52 -2.03 6.86 5.82
N ALA A 53 -0.86 6.26 5.60
CA ALA A 53 0.03 5.83 6.67
C ALA A 53 0.81 7.00 7.32
N ARG A 54 0.65 8.22 6.79
CA ARG A 54 1.23 9.41 7.39
C ARG A 54 0.60 9.62 8.76
N VAL A 55 1.47 9.72 9.76
CA VAL A 55 1.07 10.04 11.12
C VAL A 55 0.60 11.50 11.16
N VAL A 56 -0.70 11.71 11.31
CA VAL A 56 -1.27 13.04 11.60
C VAL A 56 -1.25 13.21 13.10
N MET A 57 -0.32 14.02 13.61
CA MET A 57 -0.22 14.29 15.03
C MET A 57 -1.24 15.34 15.46
N ASP A 58 -1.82 15.10 16.64
CA ASP A 58 -2.57 16.06 17.46
C ASP A 58 -3.88 16.62 16.88
N LEU A 59 -4.78 15.73 16.46
CA LEU A 59 -6.20 16.13 16.36
C LEU A 59 -6.85 15.99 17.74
N PRO A 60 -7.63 16.98 18.23
CA PRO A 60 -8.19 16.96 19.58
C PRO A 60 -9.15 15.79 19.84
N HIS A 61 -9.70 15.21 18.78
CA HIS A 61 -10.59 14.04 18.83
C HIS A 61 -9.89 12.73 18.45
N LEU A 62 -8.62 12.76 18.07
CA LEU A 62 -7.86 11.57 17.72
C LEU A 62 -7.15 11.04 18.96
N ARG A 63 -7.69 9.97 19.55
CA ARG A 63 -7.00 9.21 20.58
C ARG A 63 -6.23 8.06 19.94
N PRO A 64 -4.91 8.19 19.70
CA PRO A 64 -4.12 7.08 19.17
C PRO A 64 -4.21 5.88 20.11
N ASN A 65 -4.15 4.67 19.55
CA ASN A 65 -4.04 3.43 20.33
C ASN A 65 -5.18 3.20 21.34
N CYS A 66 -6.38 3.73 21.10
CA CYS A 66 -7.54 3.55 21.99
C CYS A 66 -7.89 2.07 22.24
N ASN A 67 -7.59 1.19 21.27
CA ASN A 67 -7.79 -0.26 21.33
C ASN A 67 -6.56 -1.05 21.83
N LEU A 68 -5.40 -0.40 22.07
CA LEU A 68 -4.24 -1.09 22.67
C LEU A 68 -4.40 -1.34 24.19
N GLN A 69 -5.59 -1.06 24.77
CA GLN A 69 -5.93 -1.47 26.13
C GLN A 69 -6.18 -2.98 26.17
N GLY A 70 -5.06 -3.71 26.25
CA GLY A 70 -4.98 -5.16 26.10
C GLY A 70 -4.06 -5.85 27.10
N VAL A 71 -3.73 -5.25 28.25
CA VAL A 71 -3.36 -6.04 29.45
C VAL A 71 -4.62 -6.31 30.27
N TRP A 72 -5.56 -7.04 29.67
CA TRP A 72 -6.62 -7.68 30.44
C TRP A 72 -5.96 -8.74 31.33
N GLY A 73 -5.82 -8.44 32.63
CA GLY A 73 -5.70 -9.47 33.67
C GLY A 73 -4.31 -9.94 34.09
N ARG A 74 -3.33 -9.06 34.33
CA ARG A 74 -2.27 -9.36 35.32
C ARG A 74 -2.22 -8.30 36.40
N ARG A 75 -3.05 -8.50 37.44
CA ARG A 75 -2.77 -8.01 38.79
C ARG A 75 -1.34 -8.47 39.13
N ALA A 76 -0.40 -7.52 39.17
CA ALA A 76 0.86 -7.72 39.87
C ALA A 76 0.53 -7.93 41.36
N LEU A 77 1.29 -8.81 41.99
CA LEU A 77 1.10 -9.34 43.34
C LEU A 77 0.85 -8.28 44.41
#